data_AF-A0A848UQ10-F1
#
_entry.id   AF-A0A848UQ10-F1
#
_cell.length_a   1.000
_cell.length_b   1.000
_cell.length_c   1.000
_cell.angle_alpha   90.00
_cell.angle_beta   90.00
_cell.angle_gamma   90.00
#
_symmetry.space_group_name_H-M   'P 1'
#
loop_
_entity.id
_entity.type
_entity.pdbx_description
1 polymer ?
#
loop_
_entity_poly.entity_id
_entity_poly.type
_entity_poly.pdbx_seq_one_letter_code
_entity_poly.pdbx_strand_id
1 'polypeptide(L)'
;MFSKIRYTASIVFTILFMAMISAPAIILSFDDSTDVSIFYSITEEEESKKLQLIIDDSNVNYDGEFLGLELSKIIGYTFKTYPKPHLNLIIPPPEFII
;
A
#
# COMPACT_ATOMS: atom_id res chain seq x y z
N MET A 1 25.44 -24.18 7.74
CA MET A 1 25.73 -23.22 8.82
C MET A 1 25.11 -21.84 8.55
N PHE A 2 25.25 -21.31 7.32
CA PHE A 2 24.67 -20.00 6.93
C PHE A 2 23.14 -19.89 7.00
N SER A 3 22.35 -20.94 6.78
CA SER A 3 20.89 -20.80 6.92
C SER A 3 20.47 -20.57 8.38
N LYS A 4 21.12 -21.24 9.34
CA LYS A 4 20.85 -21.05 10.78
C LYS A 4 21.13 -19.61 11.22
N ILE A 5 22.22 -18.99 10.75
CA ILE A 5 22.54 -17.59 11.05
C ILE A 5 21.45 -16.64 10.50
N ARG A 6 20.90 -16.93 9.31
CA ARG A 6 19.83 -16.12 8.69
C ARG A 6 18.55 -16.18 9.52
N TYR A 7 18.16 -17.36 9.99
CA TYR A 7 16.97 -17.51 10.84
C TYR A 7 17.15 -16.85 12.20
N THR A 8 18.31 -17.04 12.85
CA THR A 8 18.59 -16.38 14.13
C THR A 8 18.58 -14.86 13.99
N ALA A 9 19.22 -14.32 12.95
CA ALA A 9 19.18 -12.88 12.67
C ALA A 9 17.75 -12.38 12.46
N SER A 10 16.95 -13.10 11.66
CA SER A 10 15.55 -12.75 11.43
C SER A 10 14.74 -12.70 12.74
N ILE A 11 14.90 -13.70 13.61
CA ILE A 11 14.19 -13.75 14.90
C ILE A 11 14.58 -12.58 15.80
N VAL A 12 15.88 -12.26 15.87
CA VAL A 12 16.36 -11.11 16.66
C VAL A 12 15.76 -9.80 16.16
N PHE A 13 15.77 -9.58 14.84
CA PHE A 13 15.15 -8.38 14.26
C PHE A 13 13.64 -8.34 14.50
N THR A 14 12.93 -9.46 14.35
CA THR A 14 11.49 -9.51 14.63
C THR A 14 11.18 -9.14 16.08
N ILE A 15 11.94 -9.68 17.05
CA ILE A 15 11.77 -9.35 18.48
C ILE A 15 12.08 -7.88 18.73
N LEU A 16 13.15 -7.34 18.14
CA LEU A 16 13.53 -5.93 18.27
C LEU A 16 12.43 -5.00 17.74
N PHE A 17 11.91 -5.26 16.54
CA PHE A 17 10.85 -4.46 15.95
C PHE A 17 9.55 -4.57 16.75
N MET A 18 9.20 -5.78 17.19
CA MET A 18 8.02 -6.00 18.02
C MET A 18 8.10 -5.24 19.34
N ALA A 19 9.26 -5.26 20.01
CA ALA A 19 9.50 -4.47 21.22
C ALA A 19 9.36 -2.97 20.95
N MET A 20 9.95 -2.47 19.86
CA MET A 20 9.91 -1.04 19.50
C MET A 20 8.49 -0.56 19.20
N ILE A 21 7.71 -1.31 18.41
CA ILE A 21 6.33 -0.92 18.05
C ILE A 21 5.39 -1.04 19.26
N SER A 22 5.62 -2.01 20.15
CA SER A 22 4.79 -2.19 21.36
C SER A 22 5.12 -1.21 22.50
N ALA A 23 6.22 -0.46 22.41
CA ALA A 23 6.69 0.43 23.48
C ALA A 23 5.63 1.41 24.00
N PRO A 24 4.93 2.22 23.18
CA PRO A 24 3.89 3.13 23.69
C PRO A 24 2.72 2.39 24.35
N ALA A 25 2.34 1.21 23.83
CA ALA A 25 1.26 0.39 24.39
C ALA A 25 1.62 -0.18 25.77
N ILE A 26 2.86 -0.63 25.96
CA ILE A 26 3.34 -1.12 27.25
C ILE A 26 3.41 0.02 28.26
N ILE A 27 3.95 1.18 27.87
CA ILE A 27 4.07 2.36 28.75
C ILE A 27 2.70 2.81 29.26
N LEU A 28 1.72 2.94 28.36
CA LEU A 28 0.34 3.28 28.72
C LEU A 28 -0.30 2.22 29.63
N SER A 29 0.06 0.94 29.49
CA SER A 29 -0.51 -0.12 30.33
C SER A 29 -0.04 -0.07 31.79
N PHE A 30 1.08 0.59 32.07
CA PHE A 30 1.59 0.78 33.44
C PHE A 30 1.07 2.07 34.07
N ASP A 31 0.99 3.16 33.30
CA ASP A 31 0.60 4.47 33.83
C ASP A 31 -0.04 5.34 32.74
N ASP A 32 -1.35 5.58 32.89
CA ASP A 32 -2.17 6.42 32.00
C ASP A 32 -1.77 7.91 32.02
N SER A 33 -0.99 8.37 33.00
CA SER A 33 -0.53 9.76 33.08
C SER A 33 0.73 10.04 32.27
N THR A 34 1.36 9.00 31.73
CA THR A 34 2.61 9.15 30.97
C THR A 34 2.35 9.71 29.58
N ASP A 35 3.08 10.77 29.23
CA ASP A 35 3.02 11.37 27.89
C ASP A 35 3.74 10.48 26.86
N VAL A 36 2.97 9.95 25.90
CA VAL A 36 3.44 9.15 24.76
C VAL A 36 3.29 9.87 23.42
N SER A 37 2.96 11.18 23.43
CA SER A 37 2.73 11.99 22.22
C SER A 37 3.90 11.96 21.25
N ILE A 38 5.14 11.86 21.75
CA ILE A 38 6.35 11.77 20.92
C ILE A 38 6.37 10.54 20.01
N PHE A 39 5.84 9.39 20.47
CA PHE A 39 5.79 8.17 19.66
C PHE A 39 4.81 8.30 18.50
N TYR A 40 3.72 9.05 18.69
CA TYR A 40 2.70 9.30 17.66
C TYR A 40 3.04 10.47 16.74
N SER A 41 3.72 11.50 17.26
CA SER A 41 4.13 12.69 16.50
C SER A 41 5.12 12.37 15.38
N ILE A 42 6.02 11.40 15.60
CA ILE A 42 6.99 10.97 14.58
C ILE A 42 6.28 10.33 13.38
N THR A 43 5.21 9.56 13.62
CA THR A 43 4.41 8.95 12.54
C THR A 43 3.50 9.95 11.82
N GLU A 44 2.99 10.97 12.52
CA GLU A 44 2.12 12.00 11.93
C GLU A 44 2.88 12.93 10.95
N GLU A 45 4.17 13.19 11.21
CA GLU A 45 4.99 14.04 10.32
C GLU A 45 5.14 13.44 8.91
N GLU A 46 5.13 12.11 8.76
CA GLU A 46 5.22 11.43 7.45
C GLU A 46 3.93 11.57 6.63
N GLU A 47 2.74 11.55 7.25
CA GLU A 47 1.46 11.73 6.54
C GLU A 47 1.28 13.17 6.03
N SER A 48 1.79 14.16 6.77
CA SER A 48 1.70 15.57 6.38
C SER A 48 2.57 15.92 5.17
N LYS A 49 3.67 15.18 4.95
CA LYS A 49 4.51 15.24 3.75
C LYS A 49 4.03 14.23 2.71
N LYS A 50 2.72 14.20 2.44
CA LYS A 50 2.14 13.53 1.27
C LYS A 50 2.89 13.99 0.02
N LEU A 51 3.86 13.16 -0.36
CA LEU A 51 4.57 13.07 -1.61
C LEU A 51 4.16 14.17 -2.59
N GLN A 52 4.88 15.30 -2.57
CA GLN A 52 5.09 16.05 -3.80
C GLN A 52 5.91 15.13 -4.71
N LEU A 53 5.22 14.17 -5.32
CA LEU A 53 5.71 13.35 -6.41
C LEU A 53 5.89 14.33 -7.57
N ILE A 54 7.04 15.00 -7.60
CA ILE A 54 7.53 15.67 -8.78
C ILE A 54 7.83 14.53 -9.75
N ILE A 55 6.81 14.14 -10.51
CA ILE A 55 6.99 13.31 -11.70
C ILE A 55 7.70 14.24 -12.67
N ASP A 56 9.02 14.19 -12.67
CA ASP A 56 9.83 14.84 -13.69
C ASP A 56 9.60 14.04 -14.97
N ASP A 57 8.80 14.59 -15.88
CA ASP A 57 8.39 13.98 -17.15
C ASP A 57 9.56 13.99 -18.14
N SER A 58 10.69 13.42 -17.71
CA SER A 58 11.90 13.27 -18.49
C SER A 58 11.90 11.90 -19.16
N ASN A 59 11.09 11.81 -20.22
CA ASN A 59 11.41 11.04 -21.42
C ASN A 59 11.82 9.57 -21.19
N VAL A 60 10.99 8.81 -20.48
CA VAL A 60 11.18 7.35 -20.34
C VAL A 60 10.54 6.66 -21.54
N ASN A 61 11.39 6.24 -22.50
CA ASN A 61 11.01 5.29 -23.54
C ASN A 61 10.56 3.98 -22.86
N TYR A 62 9.25 3.70 -22.88
CA TYR A 62 8.67 2.46 -22.37
C TYR A 62 8.86 1.31 -23.37
N ASP A 63 10.11 0.88 -23.56
CA ASP A 63 10.43 -0.41 -24.18
C ASP A 63 10.77 -1.39 -23.06
N GLY A 64 9.74 -1.93 -22.40
CA GLY A 64 9.91 -2.73 -21.18
C GLY A 64 8.71 -3.60 -20.84
N GLU A 65 8.31 -4.44 -21.79
CA GLU A 65 7.86 -5.82 -21.57
C GLU A 65 7.11 -6.13 -20.25
N PHE A 66 5.86 -5.66 -20.13
CA PHE A 66 4.90 -6.20 -19.15
C PHE A 66 4.30 -7.51 -19.68
N LEU A 67 5.10 -8.58 -19.76
CA LEU A 67 4.61 -9.94 -20.05
C LEU A 67 5.24 -10.93 -19.07
N GLY A 68 4.68 -10.95 -17.86
CA GLY A 68 5.02 -11.88 -16.80
C GLY A 68 3.81 -12.28 -15.97
N LEU A 69 2.67 -12.57 -16.62
CA LEU A 69 1.54 -13.22 -15.96
C LEU A 69 1.46 -14.67 -16.42
N GLU A 70 2.17 -15.54 -15.72
CA GLU A 70 1.97 -16.98 -15.83
C GLU A 70 0.64 -17.34 -15.16
N LEU A 71 -0.45 -17.15 -15.90
CA LEU A 71 -1.83 -17.39 -15.47
C LEU A 71 -2.14 -18.90 -15.44
N SER A 72 -1.46 -19.65 -14.59
CA SER A 72 -1.61 -21.10 -14.45
C SER A 72 -2.67 -21.49 -13.40
N LYS A 73 -3.88 -20.91 -13.46
CA LYS A 73 -5.09 -21.56 -12.91
C LYS A 73 -6.38 -20.91 -13.43
N ILE A 74 -6.80 -21.34 -14.62
CA ILE A 74 -8.16 -21.11 -15.12
C ILE A 74 -9.10 -21.98 -14.29
N ILE A 75 -9.68 -21.42 -13.22
CA ILE A 75 -10.92 -21.94 -12.63
C ILE A 75 -12.01 -20.96 -13.02
N GLY A 76 -12.83 -21.40 -13.97
CA GLY A 76 -13.86 -20.60 -14.61
C GLY A 76 -15.05 -20.28 -13.71
N TYR A 77 -15.46 -19.02 -13.80
CA TYR A 77 -16.85 -18.60 -14.00
C TYR A 77 -16.79 -17.29 -14.79
N THR A 78 -17.11 -17.32 -16.09
CA THR A 78 -17.21 -16.11 -16.93
C THR A 78 -18.68 -15.73 -17.08
N PHE A 79 -19.20 -14.95 -16.14
CA PHE A 79 -20.45 -14.25 -16.34
C PHE A 79 -20.10 -12.77 -16.60
N LYS A 80 -20.73 -12.16 -17.61
CA LYS A 80 -20.39 -10.88 -18.25
C LYS A 80 -19.44 -10.93 -19.47
N THR A 81 -19.50 -12.00 -20.26
CA THR A 81 -19.19 -11.99 -21.71
C THR A 81 -20.26 -11.21 -22.50
N TYR A 82 -20.46 -9.92 -22.19
CA TYR A 82 -21.44 -9.14 -22.93
C TYR A 82 -20.86 -8.59 -24.24
N PRO A 83 -21.60 -8.73 -25.36
CA PRO A 83 -21.28 -8.06 -26.60
C PRO A 83 -21.46 -6.55 -26.49
N LYS A 84 -20.84 -5.81 -27.42
CA LYS A 84 -20.78 -4.34 -27.44
C LYS A 84 -22.16 -3.70 -27.22
N PRO A 85 -22.29 -2.71 -26.31
CA PRO A 85 -23.53 -1.95 -26.23
C PRO A 85 -23.79 -1.26 -27.57
N HIS A 86 -25.05 -1.26 -28.01
CA HIS A 86 -25.44 -0.62 -29.27
C HIS A 86 -25.07 0.86 -29.25
N LEU A 87 -24.54 1.34 -30.38
CA LEU A 87 -23.94 2.66 -30.57
C LEU A 87 -24.90 3.87 -30.40
N ASN A 88 -26.09 3.67 -29.80
CA ASN A 88 -27.17 4.66 -29.68
C ASN A 88 -27.77 4.71 -28.28
N LEU A 89 -26.94 4.68 -27.24
CA LEU A 89 -27.32 5.29 -25.96
C LEU A 89 -26.93 6.76 -26.01
N ILE A 90 -27.80 7.57 -26.61
CA ILE A 90 -27.69 9.03 -26.55
C ILE A 90 -28.07 9.42 -25.12
N ILE A 91 -27.07 9.58 -24.27
CA ILE A 91 -27.24 10.19 -22.95
C ILE A 91 -27.52 11.68 -23.23
N PRO A 92 -28.65 12.25 -22.79
CA PRO A 92 -28.85 13.69 -22.93
C PRO A 92 -27.78 14.41 -22.10
N PRO A 93 -27.18 15.49 -22.61
CA PRO A 93 -26.16 16.21 -21.86
C PRO A 93 -26.75 16.71 -20.53
N PRO A 94 -25.99 16.62 -19.41
CA PRO A 94 -26.43 17.18 -18.15
C PRO A 94 -26.64 18.69 -18.27
N GLU A 95 -27.74 19.18 -17.68
CA GLU A 95 -28.08 20.60 -17.70
C GLU A 95 -27.04 21.43 -16.95
N PHE A 96 -26.75 22.61 -17.47
CA PHE A 96 -25.73 23.51 -16.92
C PHE A 96 -26.11 24.02 -15.53
N ILE A 97 -25.11 24.01 -14.67
CA ILE A 97 -25.10 24.59 -13.32
C ILE A 97 -25.31 26.12 -13.44
N ILE A 98 -26.21 26.67 -12.63
CA ILE A 98 -26.34 28.12 -12.36
C ILE A 98 -25.61 28.44 -11.06
#